data_AF-A0A7W1RB46-F1
#
_entry.id   AF-A0A7W1RB46-F1
#
_cell.length_a   1.000
_cell.length_b   1.000
_cell.length_c   1.000
_cell.angle_alpha   90.00
_cell.angle_beta   90.00
_cell.angle_gamma   90.00
#
_symmetry.space_group_name_H-M   'P 1'
#
loop_
_entity.id
_entity.type
_entity.pdbx_description
1 polymer ?
#
loop_
_entity_poly.entity_id
_entity_poly.type
_entity_poly.pdbx_seq_one_letter_code
_entity_poly.pdbx_strand_id
1 'polypeptide(L)'
;MSIAGHRLNVTLDAEHAARLSRLAERTHVQEGTLARSLLANAIEDADPDARDVTALLDGIPGAYESAQIGLEQARRGETIPLEDL
;
A
#
# COMPACT_ATOMS: atom_id res chain seq x y z
N MET A 1 14.33 -5.03 21.88
CA MET A 1 13.19 -4.20 21.42
C MET A 1 11.96 -5.09 21.42
N SER A 2 10.98 -4.84 22.29
CA SER A 2 9.78 -5.66 22.36
C SER A 2 8.87 -5.27 21.19
N ILE A 3 8.68 -6.16 20.23
CA ILE A 3 7.63 -6.02 19.21
C ILE A 3 6.29 -6.11 19.95
N ALA A 4 5.62 -4.97 20.12
CA ALA A 4 4.29 -4.92 20.72
C ALA A 4 3.29 -5.67 19.81
N GLY A 5 3.07 -6.95 20.10
CA GLY A 5 2.13 -7.78 19.35
C GLY A 5 0.69 -7.35 19.63
N HIS A 6 -0.01 -6.88 18.60
CA HIS A 6 -1.44 -6.57 18.68
C HIS A 6 -2.24 -7.82 18.33
N ARG A 7 -3.18 -8.20 19.20
CA ARG A 7 -4.08 -9.34 18.96
C ARG A 7 -5.36 -8.82 18.31
N LEU A 8 -5.62 -9.31 17.10
CA LEU A 8 -6.87 -9.07 16.38
C LEU A 8 -7.65 -10.38 16.27
N ASN A 9 -8.94 -10.34 16.57
CA ASN A 9 -9.86 -11.44 16.27
C ASN A 9 -10.60 -11.11 14.99
N VAL A 10 -10.51 -12.00 14.00
CA VAL A 10 -11.17 -11.85 12.71
C VAL A 10 -12.17 -12.97 12.56
N THR A 11 -13.40 -12.61 12.21
CA THR A 11 -14.47 -13.56 11.91
C THR A 11 -14.69 -13.55 10.41
N LEU A 12 -14.66 -14.74 9.80
CA LEU A 12 -15.00 -14.92 8.39
C LEU A 12 -16.45 -15.40 8.28
N ASP A 13 -17.13 -15.01 7.22
CA ASP A 13 -18.36 -15.70 6.83
C ASP A 13 -18.07 -17.15 6.38
N ALA A 14 -19.14 -17.92 6.22
CA ALA A 14 -19.04 -19.34 5.88
C ALA A 14 -18.34 -19.59 4.53
N GLU A 15 -18.49 -18.69 3.56
CA GLU A 15 -17.87 -18.84 2.25
C GLU A 15 -16.36 -18.65 2.32
N HIS A 16 -15.90 -17.57 2.96
CA HIS A 16 -14.50 -17.27 3.10
C HIS A 16 -13.78 -18.27 4.01
N ALA A 17 -14.43 -18.73 5.09
CA ALA A 17 -13.91 -19.78 5.96
C ALA A 17 -13.69 -21.09 5.19
N ALA A 18 -14.68 -21.50 4.37
CA ALA A 18 -14.54 -22.71 3.54
C ALA A 18 -13.44 -22.58 2.48
N ARG A 19 -13.24 -21.38 1.91
CA ARG A 19 -12.13 -21.11 0.97
C ARG A 19 -10.77 -21.21 1.67
N LEU A 20 -10.64 -20.62 2.86
CA LEU A 20 -9.41 -20.66 3.65
C LEU A 20 -9.03 -22.09 4.04
N SER A 21 -9.99 -22.87 4.54
CA SER A 21 -9.80 -24.27 4.91
C SER A 21 -9.30 -25.12 3.72
N ARG A 22 -9.97 -25.02 2.56
CA ARG A 22 -9.52 -25.71 1.34
C ARG A 22 -8.12 -25.29 0.89
N LEU A 23 -7.74 -24.03 1.08
CA LEU A 23 -6.42 -23.54 0.70
C LEU A 23 -5.34 -24.04 1.68
N ALA A 24 -5.65 -24.10 2.97
CA ALA A 24 -4.79 -24.65 4.01
C ALA A 24 -4.49 -26.13 3.75
N GLU A 25 -5.52 -26.92 3.42
CA GLU A 25 -5.39 -28.34 3.07
C GLU A 25 -4.47 -28.54 1.86
N ARG A 26 -4.69 -27.79 0.77
CA ARG A 26 -3.91 -27.89 -0.47
C ARG A 26 -2.45 -27.48 -0.31
N THR A 27 -2.17 -26.59 0.64
CA THR A 27 -0.81 -26.09 0.90
C THR A 27 -0.11 -26.84 2.02
N HIS A 28 -0.81 -27.76 2.70
CA HIS A 28 -0.34 -28.44 3.92
C HIS A 28 0.12 -27.47 5.02
N VAL A 29 -0.53 -26.31 5.10
CA VAL A 29 -0.25 -25.27 6.11
C VAL A 29 -1.39 -25.23 7.12
N GLN A 30 -1.06 -24.96 8.38
CA GLN A 30 -2.08 -24.72 9.41
C GLN A 30 -2.94 -23.50 9.06
N GLU A 31 -4.25 -23.64 9.16
CA GLU A 31 -5.21 -22.62 8.73
C GLU A 31 -4.91 -21.24 9.34
N GLY A 32 -4.64 -21.18 10.64
CA GLY A 32 -4.28 -19.92 11.32
C GLY A 32 -2.95 -19.30 10.88
N THR A 33 -2.01 -20.11 10.38
CA THR A 33 -0.75 -19.61 9.80
C THR A 33 -1.01 -18.99 8.44
N LEU A 34 -1.76 -19.70 7.59
CA LEU A 34 -2.15 -19.20 6.28
C LEU A 34 -2.99 -17.92 6.39
N ALA A 35 -3.95 -17.88 7.32
CA ALA A 35 -4.76 -16.70 7.59
C ALA A 35 -3.91 -15.48 7.97
N ARG A 36 -2.89 -15.68 8.82
CA ARG A 36 -1.97 -14.60 9.21
C ARG A 36 -1.18 -14.08 8.02
N SER A 37 -0.62 -14.97 7.20
CA SER A 37 0.15 -14.58 6.02
C SER A 37 -0.72 -13.84 5.00
N LEU A 38 -1.95 -14.31 4.76
CA LEU A 38 -2.88 -13.64 3.87
C LEU A 38 -3.31 -12.25 4.39
N LEU A 39 -3.56 -12.12 5.69
CA LEU A 39 -3.89 -10.83 6.30
C LEU A 39 -2.71 -9.85 6.23
N ALA A 40 -1.47 -10.32 6.45
CA ALA A 40 -0.28 -9.48 6.32
C ALA A 40 -0.13 -8.94 4.90
N ASN A 41 -0.24 -9.81 3.89
CA ASN A 41 -0.18 -9.38 2.49
C ASN A 41 -1.32 -8.41 2.14
N ALA A 42 -2.54 -8.65 2.62
CA ALA A 42 -3.66 -7.76 2.37
C ALA A 42 -3.49 -6.37 3.03
N ILE A 43 -2.79 -6.30 4.17
CA ILE A 43 -2.42 -5.02 4.80
C ILE A 43 -1.36 -4.31 3.96
N GLU A 44 -0.35 -5.02 3.47
CA GLU A 44 0.67 -4.46 2.57
C GLU A 44 0.07 -3.97 1.25
N ASP A 45 -0.85 -4.73 0.65
CA ASP A 45 -1.56 -4.33 -0.57
C ASP A 45 -2.53 -3.17 -0.35
N ALA A 46 -3.05 -3.02 0.88
CA ALA A 46 -3.90 -1.91 1.27
C ALA A 46 -3.09 -0.68 1.73
N ASP A 47 -1.77 -0.80 1.87
CA ASP A 47 -0.88 0.31 2.19
C ASP A 47 -0.65 1.12 0.90
N PRO A 48 -1.14 2.37 0.81
CA PRO A 48 -0.93 3.22 -0.36
C PRO A 48 0.54 3.69 -0.41
N ASP A 49 1.43 2.79 -0.82
CA ASP A 49 2.83 3.10 -1.09
C ASP A 49 2.94 3.92 -2.39
N ALA A 50 4.06 4.61 -2.61
CA ALA A 50 4.28 5.72 -3.55
C ALA A 50 3.81 5.55 -5.02
N ARG A 51 3.42 4.34 -5.45
CA ARG A 51 2.74 4.07 -6.72
C ARG A 51 1.34 4.71 -6.80
N ASP A 52 0.70 4.94 -5.67
CA ASP A 52 -0.57 5.68 -5.62
C ASP A 52 -0.40 7.18 -5.84
N VAL A 53 0.80 7.72 -5.59
CA VAL A 53 1.09 9.13 -5.88
C VAL A 53 1.04 9.39 -7.39
N THR A 54 1.55 8.47 -8.20
CA THR A 54 1.43 8.58 -9.66
C THR A 54 -0.02 8.49 -10.13
N ALA A 55 -0.83 7.58 -9.60
CA ALA A 55 -2.25 7.49 -9.94
C ALA A 55 -3.05 8.73 -9.50
N LEU A 56 -2.69 9.31 -8.34
CA LEU A 56 -3.24 10.56 -7.84
C LEU A 56 -2.87 11.76 -8.72
N LEU A 57 -1.59 11.87 -9.11
CA LEU A 57 -1.10 12.93 -9.98
C LEU A 57 -1.68 12.82 -11.39
N ASP A 58 -1.83 11.61 -11.93
CA ASP A 58 -2.48 11.34 -13.22
C ASP A 58 -3.99 11.65 -13.18
N GLY A 59 -4.60 11.66 -11.98
CA GLY A 59 -5.98 12.08 -11.75
C GLY A 59 -6.19 13.61 -11.70
N ILE A 60 -5.11 14.41 -11.63
CA ILE A 60 -5.17 15.87 -11.62
C ILE A 60 -4.96 16.37 -13.06
N PRO A 61 -5.99 16.94 -13.71
CA PRO A 61 -5.84 17.44 -15.08
C PRO A 61 -4.71 18.48 -15.17
N GLY A 62 -3.74 18.23 -16.05
CA GLY A 62 -2.62 19.15 -16.29
C GLY A 62 -1.46 19.05 -15.30
N ALA A 63 -1.49 18.11 -14.35
CA ALA A 63 -0.41 17.97 -13.36
C ALA A 63 0.92 17.58 -13.99
N TYR A 64 0.91 16.72 -15.00
CA TYR A 64 2.11 16.31 -15.71
C TYR A 64 2.76 17.51 -16.42
N GLU A 65 1.98 18.30 -17.17
CA GLU A 65 2.46 19.49 -17.88
C GLU A 65 2.98 20.54 -16.91
N SER A 66 2.28 20.75 -15.79
CA SER A 66 2.70 21.68 -14.74
C SER A 66 4.02 21.24 -14.10
N ALA A 67 4.20 19.93 -13.85
CA ALA A 67 5.44 19.39 -13.33
C ALA A 67 6.62 19.55 -14.30
N GLN A 68 6.38 19.40 -15.62
CA GLN A 68 7.40 19.65 -16.64
C GLN A 68 7.83 21.12 -16.68
N ILE A 69 6.89 22.07 -16.52
CA ILE A 69 7.20 23.50 -16.43
C ILE A 69 8.06 23.80 -15.20
N GLY A 70 7.68 23.28 -14.03
CA GLY A 70 8.47 23.43 -12.80
C GLY A 70 9.88 22.85 -12.92
N LEU A 71 10.03 21.72 -13.62
CA LEU A 71 11.33 21.13 -13.90
C LEU A 71 12.21 22.03 -14.79
N GLU A 72 11.63 22.69 -15.80
CA GLU A 72 12.34 23.66 -16.63
C GLU A 72 12.74 24.91 -15.84
N GLN A 73 11.85 25.44 -15.00
CA GLN A 73 12.12 26.59 -14.13
C GLN A 73 13.26 26.29 -13.16
N ALA A 74 13.24 25.11 -12.53
CA ALA A 74 14.33 24.65 -11.66
C ALA A 74 15.67 24.56 -12.41
N ARG A 75 15.67 24.05 -13.65
CA ARG A 75 16.90 24.03 -14.48
C ARG A 75 17.41 25.42 -14.83
N ARG A 76 16.52 26.42 -14.93
CA ARG A 76 16.88 27.83 -15.15
C ARG A 76 17.27 28.56 -13.86
N GLY A 77 17.18 27.90 -12.70
CA GLY A 77 17.45 28.50 -11.40
C GLY A 77 16.34 29.42 -10.91
N GLU A 78 15.14 29.34 -11.50
CA GLU A 78 13.95 30.12 -11.15
C GLU A 78 13.21 29.48 -9.96
N THR A 79 13.95 29.03 -8.95
CA THR A 79 13.43 28.42 -7.72
C THR A 79 13.94 29.17 -6.51
N ILE A 80 13.18 29.14 -5.43
CA ILE A 80 13.63 29.66 -4.14
C ILE A 80 14.29 28.54 -3.30
N PRO A 81 15.29 28.88 -2.47
CA PRO A 81 15.81 27.96 -1.46
C PRO A 81 14.69 27.45 -0.54
N LEU A 82 14.84 26.24 -0.02
CA LEU A 82 13.80 25.61 0.82
C LEU A 82 13.64 26.35 2.16
N GLU A 83 14.74 26.92 2.65
CA GLU A 83 14.77 27.79 3.84
C GLU A 83 14.00 29.11 3.67
N ASP A 84 13.69 29.50 2.42
CA ASP A 84 12.99 30.75 2.07
C ASP A 84 11.49 30.53 1.73
N LEU A 85 10.99 29.29 1.86
CA LEU A 85 9.60 28.89 1.61
C LEU A 85 8.70 29.14 2.84
#